data_AF-A0A395L087-F1
#
_entry.id   AF-A0A395L087-F1
#
_cell.length_a   1.000
_cell.length_b   1.000
_cell.length_c   1.000
_cell.angle_alpha   90.00
_cell.angle_beta   90.00
_cell.angle_gamma   90.00
#
_symmetry.space_group_name_H-M   'P 1'
#
loop_
_entity.id
_entity.type
_entity.pdbx_description
1 polymer ?
#
loop_
_entity_poly.entity_id
_entity_poly.type
_entity_poly.pdbx_seq_one_letter_code
_entity_poly.pdbx_strand_id
1 'polypeptide(L)'
;MASDTTAEVDLSGTGVVGYSLVSDMAGGPFFRNSDGTLSTVHVKDAFTNYDGLSRKLRVRYDTPSFGGFSFATSVGTQVVPETTDVTVWDLAARYDETYDAFKVGAAIAFSRPGDGNSIYDASVSVLHLDTGLSLTLAAAYSDKETVDGHYGYVKVGYQADIFDVGKTAFSVDAYFGKDIAGKGSESDSFGAQIVQNLDYLQTELYLGARTHSLDQETADLQDSFAVGQRMARAGYRRSDAVELRVERGRLTAYTIPASGFCKRRIYRPHRRPHSIT
;
A
#
# COMPACT_ATOMS: atom_id res chain seq x y z
N MET A 1 0.99 10.24 -10.39
CA MET A 1 2.01 10.94 -11.19
C MET A 1 3.14 9.94 -11.50
N ALA A 2 4.40 10.32 -11.69
CA ALA A 2 5.55 9.41 -11.88
C ALA A 2 5.92 8.65 -10.61
N SER A 3 5.80 9.29 -9.45
CA SER A 3 6.02 8.75 -8.11
C SER A 3 4.80 8.01 -7.52
N ASP A 4 3.70 7.90 -8.26
CA ASP A 4 2.59 7.03 -7.87
C ASP A 4 3.10 5.58 -7.84
N THR A 5 2.78 4.87 -6.76
CA THR A 5 3.15 3.49 -6.45
C THR A 5 4.65 3.22 -6.26
N THR A 6 5.47 4.23 -5.93
CA THR A 6 6.91 4.02 -5.63
C THR A 6 7.19 3.63 -4.18
N ALA A 7 6.23 3.82 -3.27
CA ALA A 7 6.29 3.32 -1.90
C ALA A 7 5.69 1.91 -1.74
N GLU A 8 5.14 1.33 -2.82
CA GLU A 8 4.26 0.15 -2.80
C GLU A 8 4.86 -1.12 -3.44
N VAL A 9 6.16 -1.17 -3.74
CA VAL A 9 6.76 -2.36 -4.36
C VAL A 9 6.67 -3.55 -3.40
N ASP A 10 5.98 -4.61 -3.83
CA ASP A 10 5.71 -5.79 -3.01
C ASP A 10 5.60 -7.06 -3.86
N LEU A 11 6.45 -8.05 -3.58
CA LEU A 11 6.48 -9.36 -4.23
C LEU A 11 5.92 -10.50 -3.37
N SER A 12 5.30 -10.20 -2.23
CA SER A 12 4.76 -11.20 -1.28
C SER A 12 3.57 -12.00 -1.78
N GLY A 13 2.89 -11.53 -2.83
CA GLY A 13 1.65 -12.15 -3.32
C GLY A 13 0.40 -11.81 -2.51
N THR A 14 0.52 -10.98 -1.45
CA THR A 14 -0.62 -10.58 -0.60
C THR A 14 -1.04 -9.11 -0.77
N GLY A 15 -0.49 -8.40 -1.76
CA GLY A 15 -0.72 -6.97 -2.01
C GLY A 15 -2.18 -6.56 -2.30
N VAL A 16 -3.10 -7.52 -2.49
CA VAL A 16 -4.54 -7.23 -2.61
C VAL A 16 -5.19 -6.88 -1.26
N VAL A 17 -4.59 -7.32 -0.15
CA VAL A 17 -5.15 -7.17 1.20
C VAL A 17 -4.23 -6.42 2.16
N GLY A 18 -2.91 -6.47 1.98
CA GLY A 18 -1.98 -5.72 2.82
C GLY A 18 -0.73 -5.31 2.06
N TYR A 19 -0.31 -4.06 2.23
CA TYR A 19 0.92 -3.48 1.69
C TYR A 19 1.27 -2.22 2.52
N SER A 20 2.28 -1.44 2.10
CA SER A 20 2.80 -0.31 2.89
C SER A 20 1.77 0.78 3.22
N LEU A 21 0.72 0.97 2.42
CA LEU A 21 -0.40 1.87 2.75
C LEU A 21 -1.38 1.16 3.69
N VAL A 22 -1.01 1.07 4.96
CA VAL A 22 -1.73 0.28 5.96
C VAL A 22 -3.13 0.80 6.27
N SER A 23 -3.40 2.09 5.99
CA SER A 23 -4.71 2.71 6.12
C SER A 23 -5.76 2.16 5.15
N ASP A 24 -5.38 1.51 4.05
CA ASP A 24 -6.36 1.03 3.05
C ASP A 24 -7.27 -0.08 3.57
N MET A 25 -6.84 -0.82 4.60
CA MET A 25 -7.69 -1.81 5.26
C MET A 25 -8.76 -1.17 6.16
N ALA A 26 -8.49 0.00 6.74
CA ALA A 26 -9.27 0.54 7.86
C ALA A 26 -9.21 2.07 8.00
N GLY A 27 -9.18 2.81 6.90
CA GLY A 27 -8.92 4.26 6.94
C GLY A 27 -10.11 5.13 7.37
N GLY A 28 -11.32 4.57 7.35
CA GLY A 28 -12.57 5.29 7.63
C GLY A 28 -12.93 5.47 9.13
N PRO A 29 -12.72 4.48 10.01
CA PRO A 29 -12.99 4.61 11.43
C PRO A 29 -12.21 5.74 12.11
N PHE A 30 -12.81 6.33 13.14
CA PHE A 30 -12.15 7.22 14.09
C PHE A 30 -11.48 6.41 15.19
N PHE A 31 -10.36 6.90 15.71
CA PHE A 31 -9.84 6.42 16.99
C PHE A 31 -10.81 6.72 18.11
N ARG A 32 -10.72 5.96 19.21
CA ARG A 32 -11.49 6.23 20.43
C ARG A 32 -10.59 6.78 21.51
N ASN A 33 -11.10 7.74 22.28
CA ASN A 33 -10.43 8.21 23.49
C ASN A 33 -10.48 7.12 24.58
N SER A 34 -9.66 7.26 25.61
CA SER A 34 -9.63 6.34 26.76
C SER A 34 -10.99 6.13 27.44
N ASP A 35 -11.88 7.13 27.41
CA ASP A 35 -13.26 7.06 27.93
C ASP A 35 -14.27 6.36 26.99
N GLY A 36 -13.82 5.89 25.83
CA GLY A 36 -14.62 5.17 24.83
C GLY A 36 -15.38 6.06 23.85
N THR A 37 -15.32 7.39 23.98
CA THR A 37 -15.88 8.33 22.99
C THR A 37 -15.07 8.33 21.69
N LEU A 38 -15.68 8.77 20.58
CA LEU A 38 -14.95 8.90 19.30
C LEU A 38 -14.04 10.14 19.38
N SER A 39 -12.79 9.98 18.94
CA SER A 39 -11.90 11.09 18.64
C SER A 39 -12.28 11.76 17.30
N THR A 40 -11.59 12.84 16.96
CA THR A 40 -11.70 13.51 15.66
C THR A 40 -10.69 13.00 14.63
N VAL A 41 -9.82 12.05 15.01
CA VAL A 41 -8.73 11.56 14.16
C VAL A 41 -9.15 10.23 13.54
N HIS A 42 -9.11 10.15 12.20
CA HIS A 42 -9.29 8.89 11.50
C HIS A 42 -7.98 8.12 11.42
N VAL A 43 -8.07 6.79 11.24
CA VAL A 43 -6.89 5.95 10.98
C VAL A 43 -6.09 6.46 9.77
N LYS A 44 -6.75 6.86 8.68
CA LYS A 44 -6.05 7.39 7.49
C LYS A 44 -5.28 8.70 7.74
N ASP A 45 -5.59 9.43 8.82
CA ASP A 45 -4.94 10.70 9.14
C ASP A 45 -3.59 10.48 9.84
N ALA A 46 -3.38 9.30 10.43
CA ALA A 46 -2.17 8.91 11.14
C ALA A 46 -1.28 7.91 10.38
N PHE A 47 -1.84 7.22 9.39
CA PHE A 47 -1.14 6.22 8.60
C PHE A 47 -1.07 6.64 7.13
N THR A 48 0.15 6.84 6.63
CA THR A 48 0.42 7.12 5.21
C THR A 48 1.76 6.55 4.82
N ASN A 49 1.86 6.04 3.60
CA ASN A 49 3.13 5.60 3.03
C ASN A 49 3.81 6.71 2.20
N TYR A 50 3.24 7.92 2.19
CA TYR A 50 3.68 9.04 1.36
C TYR A 50 4.01 8.61 -0.09
N ASP A 51 3.11 7.82 -0.72
CA ASP A 51 3.27 7.26 -2.07
C ASP A 51 3.24 8.33 -3.17
N GLY A 52 4.26 9.17 -3.16
CA GLY A 52 4.48 10.25 -4.09
C GLY A 52 3.24 11.12 -4.31
N LEU A 53 3.00 11.44 -5.58
CA LEU A 53 1.82 12.18 -6.00
C LEU A 53 0.86 11.23 -6.69
N SER A 54 -0.38 11.21 -6.20
CA SER A 54 -1.46 10.41 -6.78
C SER A 54 -1.80 10.84 -8.23
N ARG A 55 -2.94 10.40 -8.75
CA ARG A 55 -3.36 10.73 -10.12
C ARG A 55 -3.76 12.20 -10.24
N LYS A 56 -3.27 12.85 -11.29
CA LYS A 56 -3.48 14.26 -11.65
C LYS A 56 -3.58 14.40 -13.17
N LEU A 57 -4.11 15.52 -13.65
CA LEU A 57 -3.95 15.91 -15.05
C LEU A 57 -2.47 16.25 -15.25
N ARG A 58 -1.78 15.53 -16.14
CA ARG A 58 -0.32 15.61 -16.22
C ARG A 58 0.21 15.34 -17.61
N VAL A 59 1.40 15.87 -17.86
CA VAL A 59 2.34 15.37 -18.87
C VAL A 59 3.33 14.46 -18.15
N ARG A 60 3.57 13.27 -18.70
CA ARG A 60 4.50 12.29 -18.13
C ARG A 60 5.41 11.75 -19.23
N TYR A 61 6.68 11.61 -18.91
CA TYR A 61 7.67 10.94 -19.73
C TYR A 61 8.20 9.71 -18.97
N ASP A 62 8.29 8.59 -19.67
CA ASP A 62 8.81 7.32 -19.18
C ASP A 62 9.90 6.85 -20.14
N THR A 63 11.06 6.48 -19.62
CA THR A 63 12.10 5.85 -20.43
C THR A 63 11.72 4.39 -20.73
N PRO A 64 12.23 3.80 -21.82
CA PRO A 64 12.34 2.35 -21.92
C PRO A 64 13.11 1.78 -20.73
N SER A 65 12.91 0.49 -20.44
CA SER A 65 13.73 -0.21 -19.46
C SER A 65 15.10 -0.57 -20.04
N PHE A 66 16.15 -0.41 -19.24
CA PHE A 66 17.51 -0.79 -19.60
C PHE A 66 18.17 -1.51 -18.41
N GLY A 67 18.43 -2.81 -18.57
CA GLY A 67 18.99 -3.65 -17.49
C GLY A 67 18.15 -3.62 -16.21
N GLY A 68 16.83 -3.77 -16.34
CA GLY A 68 15.87 -3.69 -15.23
C GLY A 68 15.53 -2.28 -14.77
N PHE A 69 16.35 -1.26 -15.08
CA PHE A 69 16.10 0.12 -14.66
C PHE A 69 15.16 0.87 -15.60
N SER A 70 14.29 1.70 -15.04
CA SER A 70 13.48 2.68 -15.77
C SER A 70 13.34 3.96 -14.98
N PHE A 71 13.25 5.08 -15.70
CA PHE A 71 13.11 6.41 -15.12
C PHE A 71 11.84 7.07 -15.65
N ALA A 72 11.20 7.85 -14.80
CA ALA A 72 10.00 8.59 -15.15
C ALA A 72 9.98 9.96 -14.49
N THR A 73 9.40 10.93 -15.17
CA THR A 73 9.10 12.26 -14.61
C THR A 73 7.73 12.70 -15.07
N SER A 74 7.03 13.47 -14.23
CA SER A 74 5.81 14.13 -14.65
C SER A 74 5.62 15.50 -14.02
N VAL A 75 4.83 16.31 -14.70
CA VAL A 75 4.39 17.63 -14.25
C VAL A 75 2.91 17.79 -14.57
N GLY A 76 2.15 18.40 -13.67
CA GLY A 76 0.70 18.49 -13.80
C GLY A 76 0.04 19.35 -12.74
N THR A 77 -1.28 19.29 -12.72
CA THR A 77 -2.12 19.96 -11.73
C THR A 77 -3.32 19.08 -11.34
N GLN A 78 -3.91 19.36 -10.18
CA GLN A 78 -5.16 18.75 -9.77
C GLN A 78 -6.34 19.43 -10.47
N VAL A 79 -7.21 18.62 -11.07
CA VAL A 79 -8.46 19.07 -11.71
C VAL A 79 -9.70 18.34 -11.17
N VAL A 80 -9.50 17.28 -10.39
CA VAL A 80 -10.54 16.44 -9.76
C VAL A 80 -10.07 16.06 -8.35
N PRO A 81 -10.93 16.11 -7.32
CA PRO A 81 -12.33 16.53 -7.36
C PRO A 81 -12.51 18.03 -7.59
N GLU A 82 -11.51 18.84 -7.25
CA GLU A 82 -11.48 20.28 -7.46
C GLU A 82 -10.23 20.68 -8.25
N THR A 83 -10.32 21.80 -8.97
CA THR A 83 -9.18 22.33 -9.71
C THR A 83 -8.33 23.21 -8.82
N THR A 84 -7.01 23.03 -8.88
CA THR A 84 -6.04 23.88 -8.18
C THR A 84 -5.12 24.55 -9.20
N ASP A 85 -4.60 25.73 -8.85
CA ASP A 85 -3.57 26.42 -9.63
C ASP A 85 -2.15 26.02 -9.21
N VAL A 86 -2.02 24.92 -8.44
CA VAL A 86 -0.74 24.43 -7.93
C VAL A 86 -0.11 23.50 -8.95
N THR A 87 1.05 23.89 -9.48
CA THR A 87 1.85 23.01 -10.33
C THR A 87 2.59 22.01 -9.46
N VAL A 88 2.40 20.73 -9.76
CA VAL A 88 3.07 19.62 -9.06
C VAL A 88 3.95 18.85 -10.03
N TRP A 89 5.07 18.32 -9.55
CA TRP A 89 5.99 17.53 -10.37
C TRP A 89 6.73 16.48 -9.55
N ASP A 90 7.27 15.49 -10.24
CA ASP A 90 7.98 14.38 -9.62
C ASP A 90 9.00 13.70 -10.55
N LEU A 91 9.86 12.92 -9.90
CA LEU A 91 10.86 12.06 -10.49
C LEU A 91 10.75 10.69 -9.83
N ALA A 92 10.86 9.63 -10.61
CA ALA A 92 10.86 8.26 -10.11
C ALA A 92 11.88 7.41 -10.87
N ALA A 93 12.58 6.56 -10.13
CA ALA A 93 13.39 5.48 -10.68
C ALA A 93 12.81 4.15 -10.19
N ARG A 94 12.77 3.16 -11.08
CA ARG A 94 12.29 1.82 -10.77
C ARG A 94 13.27 0.78 -11.29
N TYR A 95 13.27 -0.36 -10.62
CA TYR A 95 14.05 -1.51 -10.95
C TYR A 95 13.17 -2.76 -10.84
N ASP A 96 13.16 -3.60 -11.87
CA ASP A 96 12.50 -4.91 -11.85
C ASP A 96 13.35 -5.86 -12.67
N GLU A 97 13.87 -6.90 -12.02
CA GLU A 97 14.68 -7.92 -12.69
C GLU A 97 14.56 -9.26 -11.98
N THR A 98 14.82 -10.34 -12.70
CA THR A 98 14.92 -11.70 -12.15
C THR A 98 16.31 -12.25 -12.36
N TYR A 99 16.97 -12.58 -11.25
CA TYR A 99 18.31 -13.16 -11.16
C TYR A 99 18.23 -14.58 -10.67
N ASP A 100 18.34 -15.56 -11.56
CA ASP A 100 18.36 -16.97 -11.19
C ASP A 100 17.16 -17.33 -10.28
N ALA A 101 17.40 -17.68 -9.02
CA ALA A 101 16.36 -17.99 -8.04
C ALA A 101 15.71 -16.76 -7.37
N PHE A 102 16.06 -15.52 -7.71
CA PHE A 102 15.56 -14.31 -7.06
C PHE A 102 14.86 -13.37 -8.03
N LYS A 103 13.69 -12.86 -7.63
CA LYS A 103 13.05 -11.70 -8.26
C LYS A 103 13.24 -10.48 -7.37
N VAL A 104 13.66 -9.36 -7.95
CA VAL A 104 13.87 -8.10 -7.23
C VAL A 104 13.05 -7.01 -7.89
N GLY A 105 12.27 -6.30 -7.08
CA GLY A 105 11.63 -5.05 -7.45
C GLY A 105 12.11 -3.94 -6.52
N ALA A 106 12.35 -2.75 -7.04
CA ALA A 106 12.60 -1.57 -6.22
C ALA A 106 12.09 -0.30 -6.91
N ALA A 107 11.82 0.71 -6.10
CA ALA A 107 11.44 2.04 -6.56
C ALA A 107 11.94 3.09 -5.58
N ILE A 108 12.26 4.27 -6.12
CA ILE A 108 12.54 5.47 -5.36
C ILE A 108 11.96 6.66 -6.11
N ALA A 109 11.44 7.63 -5.38
CA ALA A 109 10.94 8.84 -5.97
C ALA A 109 11.20 10.08 -5.12
N PHE A 110 11.18 11.20 -5.82
CA PHE A 110 11.10 12.54 -5.27
C PHE A 110 9.88 13.22 -5.84
N SER A 111 9.12 13.94 -5.02
CA SER A 111 7.99 14.71 -5.50
C SER A 111 7.78 16.03 -4.79
N ARG A 112 7.17 16.97 -5.52
CA ARG A 112 6.78 18.31 -5.08
C ARG A 112 5.25 18.44 -5.17
N PRO A 113 4.52 18.23 -4.06
CA PRO A 113 3.07 18.41 -4.01
C PRO A 113 2.60 19.86 -4.05
N GLY A 114 3.51 20.82 -3.92
CA GLY A 114 3.29 22.25 -3.93
C GLY A 114 4.49 22.98 -3.34
N ASP A 115 4.40 24.30 -3.24
CA ASP A 115 5.44 25.11 -2.59
C ASP A 115 5.57 24.71 -1.11
N GLY A 116 6.80 24.70 -0.60
CA GLY A 116 7.07 24.36 0.81
C GLY A 116 6.86 22.90 1.20
N ASN A 117 6.64 22.00 0.23
CA ASN A 117 6.44 20.58 0.50
C ASN A 117 7.28 19.72 -0.46
N SER A 118 7.99 18.73 0.08
CA SER A 118 8.63 17.69 -0.72
C SER A 118 8.52 16.32 -0.06
N ILE A 119 8.43 15.28 -0.89
CA ILE A 119 8.30 13.90 -0.44
C ILE A 119 9.40 13.08 -1.11
N TYR A 120 10.08 12.28 -0.29
CA TYR A 120 11.03 11.26 -0.70
C TYR A 120 10.48 9.92 -0.27
N ASP A 121 10.26 9.01 -1.19
CA ASP A 121 9.74 7.68 -0.89
C ASP A 121 10.53 6.60 -1.63
N ALA A 122 10.66 5.45 -0.99
CA ALA A 122 11.36 4.31 -1.55
C ALA A 122 10.75 3.00 -1.07
N SER A 123 10.79 1.98 -1.93
CA SER A 123 10.45 0.62 -1.57
C SER A 123 11.32 -0.39 -2.32
N VAL A 124 11.55 -1.54 -1.71
CA VAL A 124 12.27 -2.66 -2.29
C VAL A 124 11.62 -3.96 -1.83
N SER A 125 11.52 -4.92 -2.74
CA SER A 125 11.02 -6.25 -2.44
C SER A 125 11.85 -7.29 -3.16
N VAL A 126 12.23 -8.33 -2.44
CA VAL A 126 12.97 -9.49 -2.96
C VAL A 126 12.15 -10.73 -2.71
N LEU A 127 12.00 -11.58 -3.72
CA LEU A 127 11.34 -12.87 -3.66
C LEU A 127 12.32 -13.95 -4.09
N HIS A 128 12.57 -14.93 -3.22
CA HIS A 128 13.26 -16.15 -3.58
C HIS A 128 12.24 -17.12 -4.20
N LEU A 129 12.37 -17.38 -5.50
CA LEU A 129 11.42 -18.12 -6.33
C LEU A 129 11.28 -19.58 -5.89
N ASP A 130 12.38 -20.22 -5.49
CA ASP A 130 12.38 -21.65 -5.15
C ASP A 130 11.70 -21.94 -3.81
N THR A 131 11.85 -21.04 -2.83
CA THR A 131 11.19 -21.17 -1.52
C THR A 131 9.88 -20.40 -1.43
N GLY A 132 9.62 -19.47 -2.35
CA GLY A 132 8.50 -18.53 -2.27
C GLY A 132 8.59 -17.50 -1.14
N LEU A 133 9.73 -17.41 -0.44
CA LEU A 133 9.95 -16.42 0.62
C LEU A 133 10.24 -15.04 0.04
N SER A 134 9.67 -14.01 0.67
CA SER A 134 9.89 -12.62 0.27
C SER A 134 10.11 -11.71 1.46
N LEU A 135 10.90 -10.66 1.23
CA LEU A 135 11.10 -9.55 2.15
C LEU A 135 10.82 -8.25 1.39
N THR A 136 9.95 -7.41 1.95
CA THR A 136 9.60 -6.11 1.43
C THR A 136 9.92 -5.05 2.48
N LEU A 137 10.54 -3.96 2.05
CA LEU A 137 10.85 -2.78 2.86
C LEU A 137 10.31 -1.55 2.14
N ALA A 138 9.77 -0.58 2.89
CA ALA A 138 9.43 0.73 2.36
C ALA A 138 9.67 1.81 3.42
N ALA A 139 9.98 3.01 2.98
CA ALA A 139 10.14 4.17 3.84
C ALA A 139 9.88 5.45 3.04
N ALA A 140 9.44 6.49 3.74
CA ALA A 140 9.37 7.82 3.17
C ALA A 140 9.56 8.90 4.21
N TYR A 141 9.91 10.08 3.71
CA TYR A 141 10.06 11.32 4.45
C TYR A 141 9.34 12.43 3.69
N SER A 142 8.44 13.12 4.39
CA SER A 142 7.75 14.32 3.94
C SER A 142 8.34 15.51 4.66
N ASP A 143 9.00 16.38 3.91
CA ASP A 143 9.50 17.68 4.35
C ASP A 143 8.41 18.73 4.10
N LYS A 144 7.90 19.35 5.17
CA LYS A 144 6.84 20.35 5.10
C LYS A 144 7.21 21.53 6.00
N GLU A 145 6.79 22.73 5.60
CA GLU A 145 7.01 23.95 6.40
C GLU A 145 6.50 23.87 7.85
N THR A 146 5.43 23.09 8.12
CA THR A 146 4.82 23.00 9.44
C THR A 146 5.37 21.85 10.27
N VAL A 147 5.27 20.63 9.77
CA VAL A 147 5.65 19.39 10.46
C VAL A 147 6.14 18.39 9.43
N ASP A 148 7.41 18.00 9.55
CA ASP A 148 7.98 16.89 8.81
C ASP A 148 7.41 15.57 9.32
N GLY A 149 7.20 14.61 8.44
CA GLY A 149 6.72 13.28 8.81
C GLY A 149 7.53 12.18 8.14
N HIS A 150 7.67 11.04 8.80
CA HIS A 150 8.35 9.89 8.22
C HIS A 150 7.69 8.58 8.62
N TYR A 151 7.92 7.55 7.83
CA TYR A 151 7.53 6.19 8.18
C TYR A 151 8.54 5.17 7.68
N GLY A 152 8.52 4.00 8.32
CA GLY A 152 9.18 2.78 7.89
C GLY A 152 8.22 1.60 7.89
N TYR A 153 8.46 0.65 7.00
CA TYR A 153 7.62 -0.53 6.81
C TYR A 153 8.47 -1.75 6.48
N VAL A 154 8.12 -2.88 7.07
CA VAL A 154 8.72 -4.19 6.78
C VAL A 154 7.63 -5.22 6.64
N LYS A 155 7.80 -6.13 5.68
CA LYS A 155 6.89 -7.25 5.45
C LYS A 155 7.65 -8.49 5.04
N VAL A 156 7.28 -9.61 5.63
CA VAL A 156 7.77 -10.94 5.23
C VAL A 156 6.61 -11.71 4.63
N GLY A 157 6.84 -12.34 3.49
CA GLY A 157 5.84 -13.14 2.78
C GLY A 157 6.33 -14.55 2.45
N TYR A 158 5.40 -15.48 2.30
CA TYR A 158 5.64 -16.86 1.89
C TYR A 158 4.58 -17.32 0.90
N GLN A 159 5.01 -17.81 -0.26
CA GLN A 159 4.13 -18.31 -1.33
C GLN A 159 4.35 -19.80 -1.54
N ALA A 160 3.29 -20.59 -1.46
CA ALA A 160 3.34 -22.04 -1.62
C ALA A 160 2.14 -22.58 -2.41
N ASP A 161 2.35 -23.68 -3.09
CA ASP A 161 1.31 -24.43 -3.78
C ASP A 161 0.66 -25.43 -2.79
N ILE A 162 -0.22 -24.92 -1.92
CA ILE A 162 -0.91 -25.74 -0.89
C ILE A 162 -2.12 -26.48 -1.49
N PHE A 163 -2.78 -25.86 -2.46
CA PHE A 163 -3.96 -26.40 -3.12
C PHE A 163 -3.77 -26.44 -4.63
N ASP A 164 -4.35 -27.43 -5.30
CA ASP A 164 -4.26 -27.60 -6.76
C ASP A 164 -5.00 -26.51 -7.56
N VAL A 165 -5.65 -25.56 -6.89
CA VAL A 165 -6.42 -24.47 -7.51
C VAL A 165 -5.61 -23.21 -7.78
N GLY A 166 -4.39 -23.12 -7.25
CA GLY A 166 -3.47 -22.00 -7.42
C GLY A 166 -2.65 -21.71 -6.16
N LYS A 167 -1.70 -20.77 -6.28
CA LYS A 167 -0.78 -20.39 -5.18
C LYS A 167 -1.51 -19.81 -3.97
N THR A 168 -1.08 -20.22 -2.78
CA THR A 168 -1.42 -19.60 -1.49
C THR A 168 -0.28 -18.70 -1.04
N ALA A 169 -0.57 -17.46 -0.69
CA ALA A 169 0.39 -16.50 -0.18
C ALA A 169 0.03 -16.10 1.26
N PHE A 170 1.02 -16.03 2.12
CA PHE A 170 0.92 -15.56 3.50
C PHE A 170 1.85 -14.38 3.69
N SER A 171 1.51 -13.46 4.59
CA SER A 171 2.44 -12.43 5.02
C SER A 171 2.16 -11.91 6.41
N VAL A 172 3.19 -11.32 7.00
CA VAL A 172 3.10 -10.47 8.19
C VAL A 172 3.86 -9.18 7.94
N ASP A 173 3.36 -8.08 8.49
CA ASP A 173 3.96 -6.75 8.33
C ASP A 173 3.95 -5.93 9.61
N ALA A 174 4.86 -4.96 9.64
CA ALA A 174 4.92 -3.91 10.66
C ALA A 174 5.16 -2.55 9.99
N TYR A 175 4.45 -1.54 10.48
CA TYR A 175 4.55 -0.15 10.08
C TYR A 175 4.84 0.70 11.31
N PHE A 176 5.73 1.68 11.15
CA PHE A 176 6.10 2.64 12.18
C PHE A 176 6.12 4.03 11.54
N GLY A 177 5.29 4.94 12.03
CA GLY A 177 5.18 6.32 11.56
C GLY A 177 5.46 7.31 12.68
N LYS A 178 6.06 8.46 12.33
CA LYS A 178 6.26 9.57 13.27
C LYS A 178 5.86 10.89 12.63
N ASP A 179 5.31 11.76 13.46
CA ASP A 179 4.94 13.13 13.12
C ASP A 179 3.91 13.23 11.98
N ILE A 180 3.11 12.17 11.76
CA ILE A 180 2.14 12.08 10.65
C ILE A 180 0.81 12.76 11.02
N ALA A 181 0.28 12.44 12.20
CA ALA A 181 -0.96 13.01 12.72
C ALA A 181 -0.72 14.35 13.46
N GLY A 182 0.45 14.97 13.25
CA GLY A 182 0.91 16.15 13.97
C GLY A 182 2.22 15.89 14.71
N LYS A 183 2.87 16.98 15.14
CA LYS A 183 4.17 16.93 15.83
C LYS A 183 4.09 16.13 17.13
N GLY A 184 5.04 15.23 17.34
CA GLY A 184 5.14 14.33 18.49
C GLY A 184 4.26 13.08 18.39
N SER A 185 3.54 12.86 17.26
CA SER A 185 2.70 11.67 17.11
C SER A 185 3.50 10.44 16.69
N GLU A 186 3.17 9.28 17.23
CA GLU A 186 3.71 7.98 16.85
C GLU A 186 2.58 7.05 16.38
N SER A 187 2.78 6.31 15.29
CA SER A 187 1.75 5.48 14.67
C SER A 187 2.29 4.10 14.32
N ASP A 188 1.80 3.08 15.02
CA ASP A 188 2.28 1.71 14.91
C ASP A 188 1.19 0.79 14.40
N SER A 189 1.54 -0.16 13.54
CA SER A 189 0.57 -1.10 12.99
C SER A 189 1.19 -2.42 12.62
N PHE A 190 0.56 -3.52 13.06
CA PHE A 190 0.99 -4.89 12.77
C PHE A 190 -0.10 -5.63 12.02
N GLY A 191 0.27 -6.35 10.96
CA GLY A 191 -0.66 -7.04 10.08
C GLY A 191 -0.29 -8.50 9.83
N ALA A 192 -1.30 -9.31 9.55
CA ALA A 192 -1.18 -10.66 9.02
C ALA A 192 -2.20 -10.87 7.90
N GLN A 193 -1.77 -11.52 6.81
CA GLN A 193 -2.61 -11.73 5.63
C GLN A 193 -2.43 -13.11 5.03
N ILE A 194 -3.49 -13.59 4.39
CA ILE A 194 -3.51 -14.77 3.55
C ILE A 194 -4.27 -14.47 2.26
N VAL A 195 -3.75 -14.96 1.14
CA VAL A 195 -4.37 -14.88 -0.19
C VAL A 195 -4.31 -16.24 -0.85
N GLN A 196 -5.46 -16.72 -1.33
CA GLN A 196 -5.58 -17.93 -2.14
C GLN A 196 -5.92 -17.53 -3.58
N ASN A 197 -5.06 -17.90 -4.52
CA ASN A 197 -5.34 -17.76 -5.94
C ASN A 197 -6.21 -18.92 -6.44
N LEU A 198 -7.20 -18.60 -7.27
CA LEU A 198 -8.06 -19.54 -8.00
C LEU A 198 -7.80 -19.31 -9.50
N ASP A 199 -6.77 -19.97 -10.02
CA ASP A 199 -6.19 -19.67 -11.34
C ASP A 199 -7.21 -19.87 -12.47
N TYR A 200 -8.01 -20.95 -12.39
CA TYR A 200 -9.07 -21.24 -13.35
C TYR A 200 -10.13 -20.13 -13.42
N LEU A 201 -10.41 -19.47 -12.28
CA LEU A 201 -11.40 -18.41 -12.18
C LEU A 201 -10.80 -17.01 -12.32
N GLN A 202 -9.47 -16.90 -12.43
CA GLN A 202 -8.72 -15.65 -12.34
C GLN A 202 -9.18 -14.79 -11.16
N THR A 203 -9.32 -15.43 -10.00
CA THR A 203 -9.91 -14.81 -8.80
C THR A 203 -9.02 -15.07 -7.59
N GLU A 204 -8.95 -14.10 -6.70
CA GLU A 204 -8.22 -14.16 -5.44
C GLU A 204 -9.22 -14.14 -4.28
N LEU A 205 -9.07 -15.06 -3.33
CA LEU A 205 -9.72 -15.00 -2.02
C LEU A 205 -8.69 -14.47 -1.04
N TYR A 206 -9.06 -13.49 -0.22
CA TYR A 206 -8.14 -12.94 0.76
C TYR A 206 -8.80 -12.75 2.12
N LEU A 207 -7.96 -12.86 3.14
CA LEU A 207 -8.27 -12.50 4.52
C LEU A 207 -7.05 -11.78 5.09
N GLY A 208 -7.29 -10.68 5.80
CA GLY A 208 -6.26 -9.93 6.49
C GLY A 208 -6.78 -9.42 7.82
N ALA A 209 -5.89 -9.36 8.81
CA ALA A 209 -6.14 -8.76 10.10
C ALA A 209 -4.99 -7.81 10.43
N ARG A 210 -5.28 -6.63 10.99
CA ARG A 210 -4.24 -5.71 11.46
C ARG A 210 -4.67 -4.86 12.65
N THR A 211 -3.71 -4.42 13.44
CA THR A 211 -3.90 -3.45 14.52
C THR A 211 -3.43 -2.06 14.10
N HIS A 212 -3.97 -1.01 14.70
CA HIS A 212 -3.53 0.38 14.54
C HIS A 212 -3.46 1.01 15.93
N SER A 213 -2.29 1.51 16.28
CA SER A 213 -2.05 2.28 17.50
C SER A 213 -1.59 3.68 17.13
N LEU A 214 -2.04 4.68 17.87
CA LEU A 214 -1.69 6.09 17.67
C LEU A 214 -1.49 6.72 19.04
N ASP A 215 -0.26 7.17 19.28
CA ASP A 215 0.10 7.91 20.48
C ASP A 215 0.29 9.39 20.17
N GLN A 216 -0.26 10.26 21.02
CA GLN A 216 -0.16 11.71 20.90
C GLN A 216 -0.01 12.34 22.30
N GLU A 217 0.81 13.39 22.42
CA GLU A 217 0.97 14.10 23.71
C GLU A 217 -0.34 14.71 24.24
N THR A 218 -1.28 15.01 23.34
CA THR A 218 -2.54 15.69 23.68
C THR A 218 -3.72 14.76 23.93
N ALA A 219 -3.59 13.45 23.67
CA ALA A 219 -4.70 12.51 23.78
C ALA A 219 -4.25 11.06 23.99
N ASP A 220 -4.89 10.39 24.96
CA ASP A 220 -4.80 8.94 25.14
C ASP A 220 -5.85 8.23 24.28
N LEU A 221 -5.39 7.50 23.26
CA LEU A 221 -6.25 6.80 22.29
C LEU A 221 -6.19 5.28 22.47
N GLN A 222 -7.29 4.60 22.16
CA GLN A 222 -7.37 3.15 22.17
C GLN A 222 -6.94 2.56 20.82
N ASP A 223 -6.29 1.40 20.88
CA ASP A 223 -5.96 0.61 19.70
C ASP A 223 -7.20 0.24 18.87
N SER A 224 -7.05 0.29 17.55
CA SER A 224 -8.04 -0.18 16.59
C SER A 224 -7.61 -1.50 15.97
N PHE A 225 -8.56 -2.39 15.68
CA PHE A 225 -8.32 -3.66 15.00
C PHE A 225 -9.23 -3.78 13.78
N ALA A 226 -8.66 -4.22 12.67
CA ALA A 226 -9.37 -4.35 11.41
C ALA A 226 -9.24 -5.75 10.84
N VAL A 227 -10.35 -6.28 10.32
CA VAL A 227 -10.38 -7.51 9.53
C VAL A 227 -10.95 -7.22 8.15
N GLY A 228 -10.30 -7.71 7.12
CA GLY A 228 -10.76 -7.57 5.74
C GLY A 228 -10.85 -8.94 5.11
N GLN A 229 -12.00 -9.27 4.49
CA GLN A 229 -12.15 -10.47 3.69
C GLN A 229 -12.83 -10.13 2.37
N ARG A 230 -12.36 -10.70 1.26
CA ARG A 230 -13.08 -10.56 -0.01
C ARG A 230 -12.63 -11.56 -1.07
N MET A 231 -13.45 -11.62 -2.10
CA MET A 231 -13.15 -12.22 -3.40
C MET A 231 -12.89 -11.10 -4.42
N ALA A 232 -11.73 -11.12 -5.07
CA ALA A 232 -11.38 -10.17 -6.12
C ALA A 232 -11.14 -10.91 -7.43
N ARG A 233 -11.98 -10.67 -8.44
CA ARG A 233 -11.74 -11.16 -9.79
C ARG A 233 -10.74 -10.25 -10.49
N ALA A 234 -9.80 -10.83 -11.22
CA ALA A 234 -8.84 -10.09 -12.03
C ALA A 234 -9.57 -9.06 -12.93
N GLY A 235 -9.40 -7.77 -12.62
CA GLY A 235 -9.99 -6.66 -13.39
C GLY A 235 -11.05 -5.81 -12.67
N TYR A 236 -11.56 -6.20 -11.48
CA TYR A 236 -12.56 -5.42 -10.73
C TYR A 236 -12.20 -5.33 -9.23
N ARG A 237 -11.76 -4.16 -8.73
CA ARG A 237 -11.39 -3.92 -7.32
C ARG A 237 -12.38 -2.95 -6.63
N ARG A 238 -12.88 -3.30 -5.44
CA ARG A 238 -13.68 -2.46 -4.50
C ARG A 238 -13.66 -3.06 -3.08
N SER A 239 -12.68 -2.77 -2.23
CA SER A 239 -12.51 -3.38 -0.91
C SER A 239 -13.61 -3.02 0.12
N ASP A 240 -14.45 -3.98 0.54
CA ASP A 240 -15.30 -3.83 1.74
C ASP A 240 -14.58 -4.49 2.94
N ALA A 241 -14.50 -3.80 4.08
CA ALA A 241 -13.84 -4.28 5.31
C ALA A 241 -14.88 -4.62 6.38
N VAL A 242 -14.55 -5.56 7.28
CA VAL A 242 -15.43 -5.94 8.40
C VAL A 242 -14.64 -5.82 9.70
N GLU A 243 -14.95 -4.81 10.50
CA GLU A 243 -14.32 -4.64 11.81
C GLU A 243 -14.86 -5.71 12.79
N LEU A 244 -13.95 -6.45 13.45
CA LEU A 244 -14.29 -7.42 14.49
C LEU A 244 -13.84 -6.89 15.86
N ARG A 245 -14.82 -6.62 16.72
CA ARG A 245 -14.65 -6.16 18.10
C ARG A 245 -14.44 -7.34 19.05
N VAL A 246 -13.54 -7.26 20.01
CA VAL A 246 -13.52 -8.13 21.20
C VAL A 246 -13.81 -7.29 22.44
N GLU A 247 -14.99 -7.46 23.01
CA GLU A 247 -15.35 -6.85 24.30
C GLU A 247 -15.69 -7.92 25.33
N ARG A 248 -14.94 -7.96 26.44
CA ARG A 248 -15.22 -8.87 27.57
C ARG A 248 -15.53 -10.32 27.14
N GLY A 249 -14.82 -10.82 26.13
CA GLY A 249 -15.00 -12.18 25.58
C GLY A 249 -16.11 -12.35 24.55
N ARG A 250 -16.72 -11.27 24.02
CA ARG A 250 -17.78 -11.34 23.00
C ARG A 250 -17.36 -10.66 21.70
N LEU A 251 -17.50 -11.39 20.58
CA LEU A 251 -17.15 -10.93 19.23
C LEU A 251 -18.33 -10.15 18.62
N THR A 252 -18.11 -8.94 18.10
CA THR A 252 -19.14 -8.17 17.36
C THR A 252 -18.57 -7.72 16.02
N ALA A 253 -19.32 -7.93 14.92
CA ALA A 253 -18.90 -7.62 13.56
C ALA A 253 -19.65 -6.41 13.00
N TYR A 254 -18.93 -5.47 12.36
CA TYR A 254 -19.51 -4.31 11.67
C TYR A 254 -19.04 -4.26 10.21
N THR A 255 -19.97 -4.06 9.27
CA THR A 255 -19.66 -3.97 7.83
C THR A 255 -19.32 -2.53 7.47
N ILE A 256 -18.15 -2.30 6.86
CA ILE A 256 -17.67 -0.99 6.42
C ILE A 256 -17.77 -0.92 4.88
N PRO A 257 -18.56 0.00 4.32
CA PRO A 257 -18.62 0.18 2.87
C PRO A 257 -17.31 0.77 2.32
N ALA A 258 -16.80 0.18 1.24
CA ALA A 258 -15.64 0.66 0.50
C ALA A 258 -15.77 2.14 0.07
N SER A 259 -14.91 3.03 0.56
CA SER A 259 -14.65 4.30 -0.14
C SER A 259 -13.84 3.99 -1.41
N GLY A 260 -14.42 4.29 -2.57
CA GLY A 260 -14.08 3.66 -3.84
C GLY A 260 -12.64 3.88 -4.34
N PHE A 261 -11.96 2.76 -4.65
CA PHE A 261 -10.79 2.73 -5.54
C PHE A 261 -10.95 1.61 -6.58
N CYS A 262 -11.14 1.98 -7.85
CA CYS A 262 -11.17 1.04 -8.98
C CYS A 262 -9.80 1.07 -9.69
N LYS A 263 -8.89 0.15 -9.35
CA LYS A 263 -7.62 -0.08 -10.09
C LYS A 263 -7.87 -1.11 -11.21
N ARG A 264 -7.96 -0.67 -12.49
CA ARG A 264 -7.85 -1.56 -13.68
C ARG A 264 -6.38 -1.86 -13.95
N ARG A 265 -6.00 -3.14 -14.03
CA ARG A 265 -4.70 -3.59 -14.54
C ARG A 265 -4.89 -3.99 -16.00
N ILE A 266 -4.14 -3.37 -16.93
CA ILE A 266 -4.11 -3.79 -18.33
C ILE A 266 -3.19 -5.01 -18.41
N TYR A 267 -3.76 -6.18 -18.69
CA TYR A 267 -3.01 -7.40 -18.96
C TYR A 267 -2.69 -7.44 -20.46
N ARG A 268 -1.40 -7.43 -20.84
CA ARG A 268 -0.95 -7.74 -22.20
C ARG A 268 -0.69 -9.24 -22.28
N PRO A 269 -1.45 -10.03 -23.07
CA PRO A 269 -1.14 -11.45 -23.24
C PRO A 269 0.16 -11.64 -24.02
N HIS A 270 1.00 -12.56 -23.54
CA HIS A 270 2.17 -13.07 -24.25
C HIS A 270 1.77 -13.69 -25.61
N ARG A 271 2.31 -13.15 -26.70
CA ARG A 271 2.32 -13.85 -28.00
C ARG A 271 3.42 -14.91 -27.96
N ARG A 272 3.05 -16.18 -28.10
CA ARG A 272 4.00 -17.25 -28.42
C ARG A 272 4.54 -17.04 -29.84
N PRO A 273 5.82 -17.30 -30.12
CA PRO A 273 6.34 -17.29 -31.47
C PRO A 273 5.82 -18.51 -32.25
N HIS A 274 5.22 -18.28 -33.40
CA HIS A 274 4.95 -19.33 -34.39
C HIS A 274 6.24 -19.60 -35.18
N SER A 275 6.70 -20.85 -35.16
CA SER A 275 7.70 -21.37 -36.10
C SER A 275 7.07 -21.50 -37.48
N ILE A 276 7.71 -20.93 -38.48
CA ILE A 276 7.42 -21.17 -39.90
C ILE A 276 8.47 -22.15 -40.41
N THR A 277 8.02 -23.32 -40.85
CA THR A 277 8.65 -24.12 -41.90
C THR A 277 8.03 -23.75 -43.23
#